data_AF-A0A8H4P377-F1
#
_entry.id   AF-A0A8H4P377-F1
#
_cell.length_a   1.000
_cell.length_b   1.000
_cell.length_c   1.000
_cell.angle_alpha   90.00
_cell.angle_beta   90.00
_cell.angle_gamma   90.00
#
_symmetry.space_group_name_H-M   'P 1'
#
loop_
_entity.id
_entity.type
_entity.pdbx_description
1 polymer ?
#
loop_
_entity_poly.entity_id
_entity_poly.type
_entity_poly.pdbx_seq_one_letter_code
_entity_poly.pdbx_strand_id
1 'polypeptide(L)'
;MGLRDTPIEDASGVDRIAGKPPSLPNAKTKPSAMRQNHANQARGQPSSKGTPSCQRCVTAGRVCDLSLSQPRARPSLANQIESQANAIQLHAVAEKDRLLIDHRILTEPNRILSIFKDQAQWDMFHAFLFTNHQTGTLPINALSAMTPMIAQQEVAVREICCAVGAAGVAFTNPNSDPVADQKQYQLSLVYYNRAVQAIRGAEITTNTLLTVALASILFITYDMIRGDMQTAYVHFDYCDRIIKSYFEKRCEEAGVPLAQIQLSTFESAVFEIFQRLTTYPWVLELGLDGSKVEHKIRKKCEGDLHRHRLREMPQFFVDLPQALMWWDVTQHHLFHHHDFMDSCEETGPEGISSTNTAWKESLAILQQWHNGFLPLLQTARQRQDDDPRPYPSACVLEALYVETLAGLHLRHHPDTNVLPNARSIYFDMIKTARTMQQQWNPANGFLSLDNTIVRPLIFVLLKCRDAAVRQAVEELVLEINEGSQLARLLLVMMSMDRNSKLPQKLRNVERALGWYLTSCGCNSGLSSAL
;
A
#
# COMPACT_ATOMS: atom_id res chain seq x y z
N MET A 1 -49.55 54.31 6.05
CA MET A 1 -49.90 54.64 4.66
C MET A 1 -49.05 53.74 3.77
N GLY A 2 -49.51 52.73 3.04
CA GLY A 2 -50.76 52.00 2.81
C GLY A 2 -50.34 50.89 1.83
N LEU A 3 -50.38 49.60 2.21
CA LEU A 3 -51.49 48.66 1.99
C LEU A 3 -52.05 48.66 0.57
N ARG A 4 -51.92 47.51 -0.09
CA ARG A 4 -52.87 46.83 -1.01
C ARG A 4 -52.21 45.54 -1.50
N ASP A 5 -52.89 44.46 -1.83
CA ASP A 5 -54.07 43.75 -1.33
C ASP A 5 -54.12 42.49 -2.22
N THR A 6 -54.44 41.34 -1.62
CA THR A 6 -54.70 40.04 -2.26
C THR A 6 -55.99 40.05 -3.11
N PRO A 7 -56.27 39.01 -3.93
CA PRO A 7 -57.04 37.83 -3.46
C PRO A 7 -56.50 36.50 -4.06
N ILE A 8 -56.46 35.34 -3.39
CA ILE A 8 -57.50 34.42 -2.87
C ILE A 8 -58.58 34.04 -3.90
N GLU A 9 -58.52 32.80 -4.38
CA GLU A 9 -59.72 31.94 -4.47
C GLU A 9 -59.35 30.46 -4.27
N ASP A 10 -59.91 29.91 -3.19
CA ASP A 10 -60.03 28.51 -2.83
C ASP A 10 -61.03 27.79 -3.75
N ALA A 11 -60.92 26.45 -3.87
CA ALA A 11 -61.91 25.52 -3.31
C ALA A 11 -61.83 24.10 -3.92
N SER A 12 -61.56 23.14 -3.02
CA SER A 12 -62.23 21.82 -2.82
C SER A 12 -62.65 20.96 -4.03
N GLY A 13 -62.45 19.64 -4.07
CA GLY A 13 -62.09 18.66 -3.05
C GLY A 13 -62.77 17.31 -3.39
N VAL A 14 -62.42 16.27 -2.60
CA VAL A 14 -63.20 15.03 -2.34
C VAL A 14 -63.09 13.97 -3.47
N ASP A 15 -62.78 12.66 -3.30
CA ASP A 15 -62.96 11.74 -2.18
C ASP A 15 -62.06 10.48 -2.23
N ARG A 16 -62.09 9.75 -1.12
CA ARG A 16 -61.45 8.48 -0.72
C ARG A 16 -61.82 7.24 -1.56
N ILE A 17 -61.03 6.15 -1.43
CA ILE A 17 -61.47 4.80 -1.00
C ILE A 17 -60.25 3.86 -0.74
N ALA A 18 -60.42 3.02 0.29
CA ALA A 18 -59.48 2.08 0.88
C ALA A 18 -59.37 0.73 0.14
N GLY A 19 -58.29 -0.02 0.43
CA GLY A 19 -58.21 -1.46 0.15
C GLY A 19 -56.85 -2.09 0.47
N LYS A 20 -56.82 -3.06 1.39
CA LYS A 20 -55.72 -3.98 1.74
C LYS A 20 -56.36 -5.38 1.89
N PRO A 21 -55.57 -6.48 2.01
CA PRO A 21 -54.84 -7.30 1.01
C PRO A 21 -55.56 -8.66 0.74
N PRO A 22 -54.94 -9.69 0.09
CA PRO A 22 -54.36 -10.79 0.91
C PRO A 22 -53.23 -11.68 0.28
N SER A 23 -52.56 -12.41 1.19
CA SER A 23 -51.79 -13.70 1.24
C SER A 23 -51.36 -14.57 0.02
N LEU A 24 -50.19 -15.21 0.25
CA LEU A 24 -49.46 -16.37 -0.37
C LEU A 24 -50.28 -17.55 -0.96
N PRO A 25 -49.67 -18.37 -1.85
CA PRO A 25 -49.20 -19.70 -1.38
C PRO A 25 -47.87 -20.24 -1.97
N ASN A 26 -47.27 -21.18 -1.22
CA ASN A 26 -46.19 -22.12 -1.56
C ASN A 26 -46.57 -23.10 -2.69
N ALA A 27 -45.61 -23.52 -3.53
CA ALA A 27 -45.57 -24.89 -4.09
C ALA A 27 -44.19 -25.29 -4.65
N LYS A 28 -43.78 -26.51 -4.27
CA LYS A 28 -42.62 -27.28 -4.72
C LYS A 28 -42.78 -27.74 -6.18
N THR A 29 -41.68 -28.00 -6.90
CA THR A 29 -41.46 -29.26 -7.65
C THR A 29 -40.06 -29.33 -8.29
N LYS A 30 -39.34 -30.43 -8.01
CA LYS A 30 -38.23 -30.98 -8.82
C LYS A 30 -38.81 -31.64 -10.09
N PRO A 31 -37.98 -31.91 -11.10
CA PRO A 31 -38.02 -33.25 -11.70
C PRO A 31 -36.67 -33.97 -11.70
N SER A 32 -36.83 -35.29 -11.69
CA SER A 32 -35.87 -36.36 -11.53
C SER A 32 -35.12 -36.71 -12.81
N ALA A 33 -33.94 -37.30 -12.62
CA ALA A 33 -33.14 -38.02 -13.60
C ALA A 33 -33.76 -39.37 -14.01
N MET A 34 -33.40 -39.82 -15.23
CA MET A 34 -33.35 -41.22 -15.68
C MET A 34 -32.60 -41.18 -17.04
N ARG A 35 -31.33 -41.60 -17.21
CA ARG A 35 -30.64 -42.90 -17.08
C ARG A 35 -31.35 -44.07 -17.77
N GLN A 36 -30.74 -44.57 -18.84
CA GLN A 36 -30.35 -45.98 -19.11
C GLN A 36 -29.63 -46.04 -20.49
N ASN A 37 -28.36 -46.48 -20.59
CA ASN A 37 -27.83 -47.86 -20.62
C ASN A 37 -28.14 -48.57 -21.96
N HIS A 38 -27.30 -49.38 -22.63
CA HIS A 38 -26.01 -50.04 -22.36
C HIS A 38 -25.45 -50.67 -23.67
N ALA A 39 -24.15 -51.02 -23.68
CA ALA A 39 -23.48 -52.19 -24.34
C ALA A 39 -23.22 -52.16 -25.87
N ASN A 40 -21.96 -52.09 -26.33
CA ASN A 40 -20.99 -53.16 -26.71
C ASN A 40 -20.85 -53.17 -28.26
N GLN A 41 -19.74 -53.39 -28.99
CA GLN A 41 -18.40 -53.95 -28.76
C GLN A 41 -17.49 -53.60 -29.98
N ALA A 42 -16.20 -53.32 -29.70
CA ALA A 42 -14.97 -53.67 -30.44
C ALA A 42 -14.74 -53.35 -31.96
N ARG A 43 -13.77 -52.45 -32.27
CA ARG A 43 -12.40 -52.75 -32.81
C ARG A 43 -11.72 -51.49 -33.35
N GLY A 44 -10.47 -51.22 -32.91
CA GLY A 44 -9.55 -50.29 -33.60
C GLY A 44 -8.49 -49.60 -32.72
N GLN A 45 -7.42 -50.34 -32.34
CA GLN A 45 -6.01 -49.92 -32.11
C GLN A 45 -5.61 -48.69 -31.23
N PRO A 46 -4.36 -48.65 -30.70
CA PRO A 46 -4.10 -48.22 -29.32
C PRO A 46 -3.45 -46.83 -29.12
N SER A 47 -3.89 -46.20 -28.03
CA SER A 47 -3.21 -45.23 -27.13
C SER A 47 -2.17 -44.26 -27.71
N SER A 48 -2.57 -43.00 -27.87
CA SER A 48 -1.71 -41.87 -27.51
C SER A 48 -1.87 -41.60 -26.00
N LYS A 49 -0.77 -41.59 -25.25
CA LYS A 49 -0.77 -41.20 -23.83
C LYS A 49 -1.12 -39.72 -23.73
N GLY A 50 -2.38 -39.40 -23.44
CA GLY A 50 -2.84 -38.04 -23.18
C GLY A 50 -2.33 -37.51 -21.84
N THR A 51 -1.83 -36.26 -21.86
CA THR A 51 -1.52 -35.45 -20.68
C THR A 51 -2.80 -35.14 -19.89
N PRO A 52 -2.76 -35.12 -18.54
CA PRO A 52 -3.94 -34.77 -17.75
C PRO A 52 -4.24 -33.26 -17.87
N SER A 53 -5.42 -32.92 -18.40
CA SER A 53 -5.93 -31.54 -18.46
C SER A 53 -6.70 -31.19 -17.19
N CYS A 54 -6.48 -30.00 -16.61
CA CYS A 54 -7.26 -29.57 -15.44
C CYS A 54 -8.72 -29.24 -15.81
N GLN A 55 -9.63 -29.36 -14.83
CA GLN A 55 -11.08 -29.19 -15.05
C GLN A 55 -11.44 -27.84 -15.69
N ARG A 56 -10.69 -26.77 -15.36
CA ARG A 56 -10.88 -25.42 -15.92
C ARG A 56 -10.57 -25.33 -17.41
N CYS A 57 -9.52 -26.02 -17.89
CA CYS A 57 -9.16 -26.04 -19.31
C CYS A 57 -10.17 -26.86 -20.13
N VAL A 58 -10.71 -27.94 -19.53
CA VAL A 58 -11.76 -28.76 -20.14
C VAL A 58 -13.05 -27.95 -20.33
N THR A 59 -13.47 -27.18 -19.33
CA THR A 59 -14.69 -26.36 -19.44
C THR A 59 -14.54 -25.19 -20.43
N ALA A 60 -13.33 -24.68 -20.62
CA ALA A 60 -13.06 -23.54 -21.50
C ALA A 60 -12.68 -23.92 -22.95
N GLY A 61 -12.61 -25.21 -23.29
CA GLY A 61 -12.21 -25.68 -24.61
C GLY A 61 -10.77 -25.33 -25.00
N ARG A 62 -9.87 -25.20 -24.00
CA ARG A 62 -8.46 -24.81 -24.22
C ARG A 62 -7.50 -25.96 -23.91
N VAL A 63 -6.36 -26.00 -24.60
CA VAL A 63 -5.28 -26.96 -24.35
C VAL A 63 -4.53 -26.57 -23.05
N CYS A 64 -4.15 -27.57 -22.25
CA CYS A 64 -3.54 -27.38 -20.93
C CYS A 64 -2.02 -27.58 -21.01
N ASP A 65 -1.23 -26.50 -20.98
CA ASP A 65 0.24 -26.53 -21.16
C ASP A 65 1.06 -26.79 -19.88
N LEU A 66 0.43 -27.32 -18.82
CA LEU A 66 1.14 -27.70 -17.59
C LEU A 66 1.88 -29.02 -17.80
N SER A 67 3.17 -28.95 -18.16
CA SER A 67 4.08 -30.09 -18.07
C SER A 67 4.38 -30.42 -16.60
N LEU A 68 3.57 -31.30 -16.02
CA LEU A 68 3.90 -31.96 -14.75
C LEU A 68 5.07 -32.93 -15.00
N SER A 69 6.21 -32.63 -14.39
CA SER A 69 7.43 -33.45 -14.45
C SER A 69 7.14 -34.85 -13.93
N GLN A 70 7.34 -35.87 -14.76
CA GLN A 70 7.40 -37.26 -14.28
C GLN A 70 8.70 -37.50 -13.48
N PRO A 71 8.69 -38.40 -12.49
CA PRO A 71 9.90 -38.75 -11.74
C PRO A 71 10.92 -39.47 -12.66
N ARG A 72 12.18 -39.01 -12.63
CA ARG A 72 13.30 -39.59 -13.39
C ARG A 72 13.54 -41.05 -12.98
N ALA A 73 13.55 -41.95 -13.97
CA ALA A 73 14.14 -43.28 -13.82
C ALA A 73 15.68 -43.18 -13.71
N ARG A 74 16.29 -43.96 -12.81
CA ARG A 74 17.74 -44.03 -12.63
C ARG A 74 18.41 -44.67 -13.86
N PRO A 75 19.54 -44.14 -14.38
CA PRO A 75 20.33 -44.84 -15.40
C PRO A 75 21.04 -46.07 -14.83
N SER A 76 21.16 -47.14 -15.61
CA SER A 76 21.92 -48.34 -15.22
C SER A 76 23.43 -48.11 -15.36
N LEU A 77 24.20 -48.78 -14.48
CA LEU A 77 25.65 -48.69 -14.33
C LEU A 77 26.44 -49.09 -15.61
N ALA A 78 25.80 -49.75 -16.58
CA ALA A 78 26.44 -50.20 -17.81
C ALA A 78 26.72 -49.05 -18.81
N ASN A 79 25.92 -47.98 -18.81
CA ASN A 79 26.06 -46.88 -19.77
C ASN A 79 27.08 -45.79 -19.34
N GLN A 80 27.62 -45.88 -18.12
CA GLN A 80 28.62 -44.93 -17.62
C GLN A 80 30.07 -45.29 -17.99
N ILE A 81 30.34 -46.54 -18.38
CA ILE A 81 31.71 -47.00 -18.69
C ILE A 81 32.08 -46.72 -20.16
N GLU A 82 31.12 -46.76 -21.10
CA GLU A 82 31.40 -46.47 -22.53
C GLU A 82 31.48 -44.97 -22.84
N SER A 83 30.86 -44.09 -22.04
CA SER A 83 30.92 -42.64 -22.25
C SER A 83 32.19 -41.97 -21.70
N GLN A 84 32.92 -42.63 -20.78
CA GLN A 84 34.21 -42.14 -20.27
C GLN A 84 35.40 -42.50 -21.16
N ALA A 85 35.33 -43.60 -21.94
CA ALA A 85 36.42 -43.99 -22.84
C ALA A 85 36.55 -43.05 -24.07
N ASN A 86 35.44 -42.51 -24.58
CA ASN A 86 35.44 -41.63 -25.75
C ASN A 86 35.78 -40.15 -25.42
N ALA A 87 35.67 -39.73 -24.16
CA ALA A 87 36.01 -38.36 -23.72
C ALA A 87 37.53 -38.17 -23.51
N ILE A 88 38.26 -39.25 -23.21
CA ILE A 88 39.72 -39.20 -22.96
C ILE A 88 40.51 -39.07 -24.27
N GLN A 89 39.95 -39.50 -25.41
CA GLN A 89 40.63 -39.46 -26.71
C GLN A 89 40.50 -38.11 -27.44
N LEU A 90 39.53 -37.26 -27.09
CA LEU A 90 39.37 -35.90 -27.67
C LEU A 90 40.15 -34.81 -26.92
N HIS A 91 40.56 -35.05 -25.67
CA HIS A 91 41.29 -34.06 -24.86
C HIS A 91 42.80 -34.01 -25.17
N ALA A 92 43.41 -35.10 -25.63
CA ALA A 92 44.86 -35.19 -25.86
C ALA A 92 45.36 -34.51 -27.15
N VAL A 93 44.47 -34.08 -28.05
CA VAL A 93 44.84 -33.43 -29.33
C VAL A 93 44.75 -31.90 -29.27
N ALA A 94 44.12 -31.33 -28.25
CA ALA A 94 43.95 -29.87 -28.10
C ALA A 94 45.01 -29.20 -27.21
N GLU A 95 45.93 -29.96 -26.62
CA GLU A 95 46.85 -29.50 -25.56
C GLU A 95 48.23 -29.06 -26.09
N LYS A 96 48.36 -28.77 -27.38
CA LYS A 96 49.65 -28.39 -27.99
C LYS A 96 49.75 -26.97 -28.58
N ASP A 97 48.69 -26.18 -28.54
CA ASP A 97 48.74 -24.78 -28.97
C ASP A 97 47.81 -23.92 -28.13
N ARG A 98 48.37 -23.28 -27.08
CA ARG A 98 48.06 -21.91 -26.63
C ARG A 98 48.77 -21.59 -25.31
N LEU A 99 50.03 -21.17 -25.42
CA LEU A 99 50.59 -20.19 -24.49
C LEU A 99 50.00 -18.82 -24.85
N LEU A 100 48.76 -18.57 -24.41
CA LEU A 100 48.20 -17.23 -24.31
C LEU A 100 48.10 -16.92 -22.82
N ILE A 101 48.78 -15.86 -22.41
CA ILE A 101 48.78 -15.34 -21.05
C ILE A 101 47.32 -15.07 -20.66
N ASP A 102 46.82 -15.79 -19.66
CA ASP A 102 45.45 -15.67 -19.16
C ASP A 102 45.31 -14.36 -18.37
N HIS A 103 44.80 -13.33 -19.03
CA HIS A 103 44.43 -12.06 -18.40
C HIS A 103 42.96 -12.07 -17.90
N ARG A 104 42.45 -13.20 -17.41
CA ARG A 104 41.19 -13.19 -16.66
C ARG A 104 41.40 -12.38 -15.38
N ILE A 105 40.93 -11.14 -15.40
CA ILE A 105 40.60 -10.40 -14.20
C ILE A 105 39.67 -11.31 -13.40
N LEU A 106 40.15 -11.83 -12.28
CA LEU A 106 39.32 -12.53 -11.30
C LEU A 106 38.43 -11.48 -10.66
N THR A 107 37.34 -11.12 -11.33
CA THR A 107 36.23 -10.41 -10.71
C THR A 107 35.66 -11.36 -9.67
N GLU A 108 35.63 -10.94 -8.40
CA GLU A 108 34.86 -11.63 -7.37
C GLU A 108 33.46 -11.95 -7.94
N PRO A 109 32.93 -13.17 -7.76
CA PRO A 109 31.57 -13.47 -8.19
C PRO A 109 30.65 -12.46 -7.51
N ASN A 110 30.03 -11.60 -8.32
CA ASN A 110 29.15 -10.56 -7.83
C ASN A 110 28.02 -11.25 -7.05
N ARG A 111 28.06 -11.14 -5.72
CA ARG A 111 27.12 -11.80 -4.79
C ARG A 111 25.67 -11.52 -5.19
N ILE A 112 25.41 -10.36 -5.79
CA ILE A 112 24.11 -9.96 -6.32
C ILE A 112 23.67 -10.90 -7.47
N LEU A 113 24.51 -11.15 -8.46
CA LEU A 113 24.19 -12.06 -9.58
C LEU A 113 24.04 -13.53 -9.15
N SER A 114 24.53 -13.91 -7.97
CA SER A 114 24.30 -15.26 -7.40
C SER A 114 22.93 -15.41 -6.73
N ILE A 115 22.28 -14.30 -6.33
CA ILE A 115 20.97 -14.29 -5.65
C ILE A 115 19.81 -14.29 -6.66
N PHE A 116 20.01 -13.62 -7.80
CA PHE A 116 19.00 -13.50 -8.85
C PHE A 116 19.16 -14.61 -9.89
N LYS A 117 18.04 -15.19 -10.31
CA LYS A 117 18.02 -16.30 -11.26
C LYS A 117 18.49 -15.88 -12.66
N ASP A 118 18.11 -14.69 -13.08
CA ASP A 118 18.36 -14.15 -14.41
C ASP A 118 18.38 -12.61 -14.39
N GLN A 119 18.90 -12.02 -15.47
CA GLN A 119 18.98 -10.56 -15.62
C GLN A 119 17.60 -9.90 -15.51
N ALA A 120 16.55 -10.52 -16.03
CA ALA A 120 15.20 -9.96 -15.96
C ALA A 120 14.72 -9.83 -14.51
N GLN A 121 15.03 -10.82 -13.66
CA GLN A 121 14.71 -10.75 -12.24
C GLN A 121 15.49 -9.64 -11.54
N TRP A 122 16.77 -9.48 -11.86
CA TRP A 122 17.58 -8.37 -11.36
C TRP A 122 17.03 -7.01 -11.79
N ASP A 123 16.68 -6.84 -13.06
CA ASP A 123 16.14 -5.59 -13.59
C ASP A 123 14.83 -5.20 -12.89
N MET A 124 13.94 -6.18 -12.64
CA MET A 124 12.69 -5.93 -11.94
C MET A 124 12.88 -5.68 -10.45
N PHE A 125 13.83 -6.35 -9.81
CA PHE A 125 14.20 -6.03 -8.43
C PHE A 125 14.79 -4.62 -8.34
N HIS A 126 15.64 -4.22 -9.28
CA HIS A 126 16.19 -2.88 -9.34
C HIS A 126 15.10 -1.82 -9.59
N ALA A 127 14.11 -2.12 -10.45
CA ALA A 127 12.93 -1.27 -10.62
C ALA A 127 12.14 -1.11 -9.30
N PHE A 128 12.01 -2.17 -8.50
CA PHE A 128 11.46 -2.09 -7.15
C PHE A 128 12.32 -1.22 -6.23
N LEU A 129 13.65 -1.38 -6.20
CA LEU A 129 14.52 -0.55 -5.38
C LEU A 129 14.37 0.94 -5.74
N PHE A 130 14.26 1.24 -7.02
CA PHE A 130 14.08 2.59 -7.53
C PHE A 130 12.76 3.21 -7.06
N THR A 131 11.64 2.47 -7.14
CA THR A 131 10.33 2.96 -6.71
C THR A 131 10.19 3.02 -5.19
N ASN A 132 10.78 2.05 -4.50
CA ASN A 132 10.82 1.93 -3.05
C ASN A 132 11.83 2.89 -2.41
N HIS A 133 12.66 3.58 -3.20
CA HIS A 133 13.60 4.56 -2.67
C HIS A 133 12.84 5.70 -1.99
N GLN A 134 13.14 5.89 -0.71
CA GLN A 134 12.62 6.97 0.11
C GLN A 134 13.80 7.84 0.54
N THR A 135 13.86 9.05 0.00
CA THR A 135 14.79 10.10 0.41
C THR A 135 14.01 11.39 0.61
N GLY A 136 14.51 12.28 1.47
CA GLY A 136 14.00 13.63 1.55
C GLY A 136 13.02 13.89 2.69
N THR A 137 11.83 14.36 2.32
CA THR A 137 11.02 15.39 3.02
C THR A 137 9.63 14.90 3.43
N LEU A 138 9.39 13.60 3.28
CA LEU A 138 8.28 12.88 3.88
C LEU A 138 8.82 11.89 4.91
N PRO A 139 7.99 11.44 5.87
CA PRO A 139 8.42 10.45 6.84
C PRO A 139 8.84 9.13 6.18
N ILE A 140 9.85 8.48 6.77
CA ILE A 140 10.42 7.24 6.23
C ILE A 140 9.63 6.04 6.75
N ASN A 141 9.28 5.12 5.86
CA ASN A 141 8.77 3.81 6.19
C ASN A 141 9.94 2.86 6.49
N ALA A 142 10.18 2.59 7.78
CA ALA A 142 11.27 1.72 8.23
C ALA A 142 11.20 0.31 7.60
N LEU A 143 10.00 -0.24 7.41
CA LEU A 143 9.82 -1.55 6.77
C LEU A 143 10.25 -1.53 5.30
N SER A 144 9.90 -0.45 4.58
CA SER A 144 10.33 -0.24 3.20
C SER A 144 11.86 -0.19 3.09
N ALA A 145 12.54 0.46 4.04
CA ALA A 145 14.01 0.53 4.06
C ALA A 145 14.67 -0.83 4.32
N MET A 146 14.06 -1.70 5.14
CA MET A 146 14.58 -3.04 5.45
C MET A 146 14.26 -4.10 4.39
N THR A 147 13.19 -3.89 3.62
CA THR A 147 12.69 -4.86 2.64
C THR A 147 13.77 -5.35 1.65
N PRO A 148 14.61 -4.48 1.06
CA PRO A 148 15.70 -4.91 0.18
C PRO A 148 16.68 -5.89 0.82
N MET A 149 17.03 -5.68 2.09
CA MET A 149 17.94 -6.56 2.83
C MET A 149 17.29 -7.92 3.08
N ILE A 150 16.01 -7.93 3.46
CA ILE A 150 15.25 -9.16 3.70
C ILE A 150 15.08 -9.94 2.41
N ALA A 151 14.81 -9.26 1.28
CA ALA A 151 14.69 -9.89 -0.04
C ALA A 151 15.97 -10.60 -0.51
N GLN A 152 17.15 -10.22 -0.01
CA GLN A 152 18.39 -10.95 -0.32
C GLN A 152 18.41 -12.36 0.30
N GLN A 153 17.71 -12.55 1.42
CA GLN A 153 17.69 -13.80 2.19
C GLN A 153 16.43 -14.61 1.90
N GLU A 154 15.29 -13.94 1.79
CA GLU A 154 13.98 -14.56 1.68
C GLU A 154 13.49 -14.60 0.23
N VAL A 155 13.38 -15.81 -0.34
CA VAL A 155 12.94 -16.02 -1.74
C VAL A 155 11.54 -15.44 -1.96
N ALA A 156 10.60 -15.69 -1.06
CA ALA A 156 9.23 -15.18 -1.20
C ALA A 156 9.19 -13.65 -1.28
N VAL A 157 9.94 -12.97 -0.41
CA VAL A 157 10.04 -11.50 -0.38
C VAL A 157 10.72 -11.00 -1.66
N ARG A 158 11.77 -11.66 -2.13
CA ARG A 158 12.45 -11.30 -3.38
C ARG A 158 11.52 -11.37 -4.59
N GLU A 159 10.80 -12.48 -4.73
CA GLU A 159 9.90 -12.70 -5.87
C GLU A 159 8.76 -11.66 -5.86
N ILE A 160 8.17 -11.34 -4.70
CA ILE A 160 7.12 -10.29 -4.66
C ILE A 160 7.69 -8.89 -4.88
N CYS A 161 8.92 -8.58 -4.43
CA CYS A 161 9.61 -7.33 -4.80
C CYS A 161 9.78 -7.21 -6.32
N CYS A 162 10.19 -8.29 -6.99
CA CYS A 162 10.31 -8.31 -8.46
C CYS A 162 8.93 -8.10 -9.13
N ALA A 163 7.87 -8.70 -8.58
CA ALA A 163 6.52 -8.49 -9.08
C ALA A 163 6.06 -7.04 -8.92
N VAL A 164 6.33 -6.40 -7.78
CA VAL A 164 6.04 -4.97 -7.53
C VAL A 164 6.81 -4.09 -8.51
N GLY A 165 8.10 -4.36 -8.73
CA GLY A 165 8.91 -3.63 -9.71
C GLY A 165 8.36 -3.73 -11.12
N ALA A 166 8.03 -4.94 -11.57
CA ALA A 166 7.41 -5.18 -12.88
C ALA A 166 6.02 -4.52 -13.01
N ALA A 167 5.21 -4.55 -11.95
CA ALA A 167 3.92 -3.87 -11.90
C ALA A 167 4.06 -2.34 -11.97
N GLY A 168 5.05 -1.76 -11.28
CA GLY A 168 5.36 -0.34 -11.39
C GLY A 168 5.65 0.04 -12.86
N VAL A 169 6.52 -0.69 -13.54
CA VAL A 169 6.82 -0.44 -14.96
C VAL A 169 5.57 -0.57 -15.83
N ALA A 170 4.73 -1.59 -15.61
CA ALA A 170 3.56 -1.86 -16.43
C ALA A 170 2.40 -0.87 -16.23
N PHE A 171 2.21 -0.34 -15.02
CA PHE A 171 0.99 0.38 -14.64
C PHE A 171 1.19 1.85 -14.32
N THR A 172 2.40 2.29 -13.96
CA THR A 172 2.64 3.67 -13.51
C THR A 172 3.43 4.52 -14.50
N ASN A 173 3.70 4.01 -15.70
CA ASN A 173 4.28 4.80 -16.79
C ASN A 173 3.17 5.25 -17.78
N PRO A 174 2.80 6.54 -17.81
CA PRO A 174 1.77 7.03 -18.73
C PRO A 174 2.22 6.97 -20.20
N ASN A 175 3.53 7.02 -20.45
CA ASN A 175 4.14 7.13 -21.78
C ASN A 175 4.55 5.77 -22.36
N SER A 176 4.34 4.67 -21.63
CA SER A 176 4.71 3.34 -22.09
C SER A 176 3.75 2.80 -23.15
N ASP A 177 4.33 2.03 -24.08
CA ASP A 177 3.59 1.34 -25.13
C ASP A 177 2.75 0.16 -24.56
N PRO A 178 1.49 -0.02 -24.99
CA PRO A 178 0.63 -1.10 -24.49
C PRO A 178 1.20 -2.51 -24.64
N VAL A 179 1.99 -2.78 -25.69
CA VAL A 179 2.59 -4.12 -25.89
C VAL A 179 3.69 -4.36 -24.86
N ALA A 180 4.52 -3.34 -24.60
CA ALA A 180 5.53 -3.39 -23.55
C ALA A 180 4.89 -3.57 -22.16
N ASP A 181 3.80 -2.85 -21.86
CA ASP A 181 3.08 -2.98 -20.60
C ASP A 181 2.51 -4.37 -20.41
N GLN A 182 1.89 -4.93 -21.45
CA GLN A 182 1.33 -6.28 -21.39
C GLN A 182 2.40 -7.33 -21.10
N LYS A 183 3.60 -7.16 -21.67
CA LYS A 183 4.76 -8.03 -21.39
C LYS A 183 5.21 -7.89 -19.94
N GLN A 184 5.32 -6.66 -19.43
CA GLN A 184 5.72 -6.42 -18.04
C GLN A 184 4.68 -6.91 -17.04
N TYR A 185 3.40 -6.78 -17.36
CA TYR A 185 2.32 -7.34 -16.55
C TYR A 185 2.35 -8.88 -16.51
N GLN A 186 2.58 -9.53 -17.65
CA GLN A 186 2.75 -11.00 -17.66
C GLN A 186 3.95 -11.42 -16.81
N LEU A 187 5.05 -10.69 -16.90
CA LEU A 187 6.24 -10.92 -16.07
C LEU A 187 5.95 -10.71 -14.58
N SER A 188 5.19 -9.66 -14.24
CA SER A 188 4.79 -9.37 -12.86
C SER A 188 3.96 -10.50 -12.26
N LEU A 189 3.04 -11.08 -13.04
CA LEU A 189 2.25 -12.26 -12.63
C LEU A 189 3.10 -13.51 -12.44
N VAL A 190 4.16 -13.70 -13.24
CA VAL A 190 5.09 -14.83 -13.05
C VAL A 190 5.78 -14.70 -11.69
N TYR A 191 6.33 -13.54 -11.37
CA TYR A 191 6.98 -13.31 -10.07
C TYR A 191 6.01 -13.37 -8.90
N TYR A 192 4.81 -12.80 -9.04
CA TYR A 192 3.74 -12.91 -8.05
C TYR A 192 3.44 -14.39 -7.72
N ASN A 193 3.26 -15.23 -8.74
CA ASN A 193 2.97 -16.65 -8.53
C ASN A 193 4.14 -17.42 -7.92
N ARG A 194 5.38 -17.07 -8.27
CA ARG A 194 6.58 -17.64 -7.64
C ARG A 194 6.65 -17.28 -6.15
N ALA A 195 6.31 -16.05 -5.79
CA ALA A 195 6.23 -15.65 -4.38
C ALA A 195 5.19 -16.47 -3.61
N VAL A 196 4.00 -16.67 -4.18
CA VAL A 196 2.96 -17.52 -3.59
C VAL A 196 3.44 -18.97 -3.43
N GLN A 197 4.13 -19.52 -4.43
CA GLN A 197 4.69 -20.88 -4.37
C GLN A 197 5.76 -20.99 -3.29
N ALA A 198 6.65 -20.00 -3.17
CA ALA A 198 7.69 -19.96 -2.15
C ALA A 198 7.09 -19.95 -0.73
N ILE A 199 6.03 -19.15 -0.50
CA ILE A 199 5.31 -19.12 0.79
C ILE A 199 4.65 -20.47 1.08
N ARG A 200 3.99 -21.07 0.10
CA ARG A 200 3.31 -22.37 0.27
C ARG A 200 4.27 -23.53 0.53
N GLY A 201 5.50 -23.44 0.03
CA GLY A 201 6.54 -24.44 0.23
C GLY A 201 7.39 -24.22 1.48
N ALA A 202 7.26 -23.07 2.15
CA ALA A 202 8.03 -22.75 3.35
C ALA A 202 7.48 -23.50 4.57
N GLU A 203 8.39 -23.96 5.44
CA GLU A 203 8.02 -24.48 6.74
C GLU A 203 7.53 -23.34 7.64
N ILE A 204 6.37 -23.52 8.28
CA ILE A 204 5.78 -22.49 9.14
C ILE A 204 6.46 -22.52 10.52
N THR A 205 7.45 -21.66 10.68
CA THR A 205 8.10 -21.31 11.95
C THR A 205 7.70 -19.90 12.40
N THR A 206 7.92 -19.56 13.67
CA THR A 206 7.67 -18.20 14.20
C THR A 206 8.40 -17.14 13.35
N ASN A 207 9.67 -17.35 13.01
CA ASN A 207 10.43 -16.41 12.17
C ASN A 207 9.85 -16.26 10.76
N THR A 208 9.42 -17.37 10.15
CA THR A 208 8.81 -17.30 8.80
C THR A 208 7.44 -16.63 8.80
N LEU A 209 6.69 -16.63 9.91
CA LEU A 209 5.42 -15.90 9.98
C LEU A 209 5.63 -14.41 9.72
N LEU A 210 6.68 -13.81 10.29
CA LEU A 210 6.95 -12.38 10.11
C LEU A 210 7.41 -12.05 8.68
N THR A 211 8.19 -12.92 8.04
CA THR A 211 8.57 -12.75 6.62
C THR A 211 7.38 -12.95 5.69
N VAL A 212 6.44 -13.85 6.02
CA VAL A 212 5.17 -14.02 5.31
C VAL A 212 4.24 -12.82 5.53
N ALA A 213 4.24 -12.20 6.71
CA ALA A 213 3.51 -10.95 6.96
C ALA A 213 4.05 -9.81 6.09
N LEU A 214 5.37 -9.64 6.01
CA LEU A 214 6.01 -8.69 5.09
C LEU A 214 5.63 -8.99 3.63
N ALA A 215 5.72 -10.26 3.19
CA ALA A 215 5.32 -10.64 1.84
C ALA A 215 3.84 -10.29 1.58
N SER A 216 2.96 -10.47 2.56
CA SER A 216 1.54 -10.08 2.50
C SER A 216 1.38 -8.56 2.31
N ILE A 217 2.15 -7.73 3.02
CA ILE A 217 2.16 -6.27 2.82
C ILE A 217 2.63 -5.88 1.41
N LEU A 218 3.60 -6.61 0.86
CA LEU A 218 4.08 -6.41 -0.51
C LEU A 218 3.04 -6.90 -1.56
N PHE A 219 2.26 -7.93 -1.26
CA PHE A 219 1.11 -8.32 -2.08
C PHE A 219 0.03 -7.23 -2.10
N ILE A 220 -0.27 -6.61 -0.96
CA ILE A 220 -1.17 -5.44 -0.90
C ILE A 220 -0.62 -4.34 -1.80
N THR A 221 0.69 -4.03 -1.70
CA THR A 221 1.34 -3.00 -2.53
C THR A 221 1.23 -3.32 -4.03
N TYR A 222 1.49 -4.56 -4.43
CA TYR A 222 1.32 -5.02 -5.81
C TYR A 222 -0.12 -4.84 -6.30
N ASP A 223 -1.09 -5.24 -5.48
CA ASP A 223 -2.52 -5.17 -5.80
C ASP A 223 -3.04 -3.73 -5.90
N MET A 224 -2.52 -2.84 -5.05
CA MET A 224 -2.77 -1.41 -5.11
C MET A 224 -2.23 -0.79 -6.40
N ILE A 225 -1.00 -1.14 -6.81
CA ILE A 225 -0.41 -0.62 -8.07
C ILE A 225 -1.23 -1.05 -9.29
N ARG A 226 -1.66 -2.32 -9.35
CA ARG A 226 -2.49 -2.80 -10.48
C ARG A 226 -3.95 -2.32 -10.43
N GLY A 227 -4.41 -1.85 -9.28
CA GLY A 227 -5.78 -1.38 -9.07
C GLY A 227 -6.80 -2.45 -8.69
N ASP A 228 -6.36 -3.58 -8.15
CA ASP A 228 -7.23 -4.67 -7.67
C ASP A 228 -7.38 -4.60 -6.14
N MET A 229 -8.22 -3.67 -5.68
CA MET A 229 -8.41 -3.42 -4.25
C MET A 229 -9.04 -4.62 -3.53
N GLN A 230 -9.87 -5.40 -4.22
CA GLN A 230 -10.51 -6.56 -3.60
C GLN A 230 -9.46 -7.60 -3.19
N THR A 231 -8.49 -7.86 -4.05
CA THR A 231 -7.39 -8.78 -3.72
C THR A 231 -6.46 -8.17 -2.67
N ALA A 232 -6.18 -6.87 -2.74
CA ALA A 232 -5.40 -6.16 -1.72
C ALA A 232 -6.01 -6.36 -0.31
N TYR A 233 -7.33 -6.25 -0.18
CA TYR A 233 -8.04 -6.50 1.08
C TYR A 233 -7.98 -7.95 1.55
N VAL A 234 -7.98 -8.92 0.62
CA VAL A 234 -7.80 -10.33 0.95
C VAL A 234 -6.41 -10.59 1.54
N HIS A 235 -5.36 -10.00 0.97
CA HIS A 235 -4.00 -10.11 1.54
C HIS A 235 -3.86 -9.38 2.85
N PHE A 236 -4.54 -8.25 3.03
CA PHE A 236 -4.61 -7.58 4.32
C PHE A 236 -5.26 -8.46 5.40
N ASP A 237 -6.37 -9.15 5.08
CA ASP A 237 -6.99 -10.08 6.02
C ASP A 237 -6.12 -11.30 6.34
N TYR A 238 -5.29 -11.71 5.39
CA TYR A 238 -4.30 -12.75 5.63
C TYR A 238 -3.15 -12.25 6.51
N CYS A 239 -2.61 -11.06 6.22
CA CYS A 239 -1.59 -10.38 7.00
C CYS A 239 -2.00 -10.20 8.46
N ASP A 240 -3.23 -9.71 8.70
CA ASP A 240 -3.82 -9.54 10.04
C ASP A 240 -3.79 -10.85 10.83
N ARG A 241 -4.26 -11.95 10.25
CA ARG A 241 -4.24 -13.26 10.93
C ARG A 241 -2.81 -13.75 11.24
N ILE A 242 -1.86 -13.52 10.34
CA ILE A 242 -0.48 -13.93 10.55
C ILE A 242 0.20 -13.12 11.64
N ILE A 243 0.04 -11.80 11.62
CA ILE A 243 0.61 -10.89 12.62
C ILE A 243 0.05 -11.22 14.00
N LYS A 244 -1.27 -11.44 14.10
CA LYS A 244 -1.90 -11.90 15.35
C LYS A 244 -1.30 -13.20 15.85
N SER A 245 -1.23 -14.22 15.00
CA SER A 245 -0.64 -15.51 15.36
C SER A 245 0.84 -15.42 15.74
N TYR A 246 1.61 -14.54 15.08
CA TYR A 246 3.01 -14.32 15.41
C TYR A 246 3.16 -13.73 16.82
N PHE A 247 2.46 -12.64 17.12
CA PHE A 247 2.58 -11.97 18.41
C PHE A 247 1.95 -12.77 19.55
N GLU A 248 0.88 -13.52 19.31
CA GLU A 248 0.33 -14.49 20.27
C GLU A 248 1.40 -15.51 20.68
N LYS A 249 2.06 -16.16 19.71
CA LYS A 249 3.16 -17.10 19.97
C LYS A 249 4.32 -16.45 20.70
N ARG A 250 4.71 -15.22 20.31
CA ARG A 250 5.78 -14.47 20.99
C ARG A 250 5.44 -14.18 22.46
N CYS A 251 4.17 -13.87 22.76
CA CYS A 251 3.70 -13.69 24.13
C CYS A 251 3.74 -15.00 24.92
N GLU A 252 3.30 -16.11 24.32
CA GLU A 252 3.34 -17.44 24.94
C GLU A 252 4.78 -17.88 25.25
N GLU A 253 5.70 -17.72 24.30
CA GLU A 253 7.13 -18.05 24.44
C GLU A 253 7.81 -17.21 25.53
N ALA A 254 7.45 -15.93 25.64
CA ALA A 254 8.03 -15.02 26.63
C ALA A 254 7.32 -15.06 28.00
N GLY A 255 6.12 -15.63 28.08
CA GLY A 255 5.30 -15.65 29.29
C GLY A 255 4.83 -14.27 29.77
N VAL A 256 4.83 -13.26 28.89
CA VAL A 256 4.47 -11.87 29.21
C VAL A 256 3.52 -11.30 28.16
N PRO A 257 2.67 -10.33 28.51
CA PRO A 257 1.81 -9.66 27.53
C PRO A 257 2.64 -8.83 26.55
N LEU A 258 2.10 -8.61 25.34
CA LEU A 258 2.76 -7.89 24.25
C LEU A 258 3.39 -6.54 24.66
N ALA A 259 2.71 -5.79 25.54
CA ALA A 259 3.19 -4.50 26.04
C ALA A 259 4.52 -4.58 26.82
N GLN A 260 4.95 -5.76 27.25
CA GLN A 260 6.21 -5.98 27.96
C GLN A 260 7.27 -6.67 27.08
N ILE A 261 6.92 -7.06 25.85
CA ILE A 261 7.85 -7.70 24.93
C ILE A 261 8.73 -6.63 24.29
N GLN A 262 10.05 -6.82 24.38
CA GLN A 262 10.97 -6.05 23.57
C GLN A 262 10.91 -6.53 22.11
N LEU A 263 10.45 -5.64 21.24
CA LEU A 263 10.38 -5.88 19.82
C LEU A 263 11.74 -5.58 19.16
N SER A 264 12.19 -6.48 18.29
CA SER A 264 13.29 -6.22 17.36
C SER A 264 12.89 -5.13 16.36
N THR A 265 13.86 -4.52 15.69
CA THR A 265 13.62 -3.48 14.66
C THR A 265 12.66 -3.96 13.57
N PHE A 266 12.77 -5.22 13.15
CA PHE A 266 11.88 -5.79 12.13
C PHE A 266 10.46 -6.02 12.66
N GLU A 267 10.32 -6.54 13.88
CA GLU A 267 9.01 -6.68 14.55
C GLU A 267 8.33 -5.32 14.69
N SER A 268 9.04 -4.30 15.19
CA SER A 268 8.51 -2.94 15.33
C SER A 268 8.06 -2.37 14.01
N ALA A 269 8.85 -2.47 12.94
CA ALA A 269 8.47 -1.89 11.65
C ALA A 269 7.28 -2.59 10.99
N VAL A 270 7.14 -3.92 11.14
CA VAL A 270 5.95 -4.65 10.68
C VAL A 270 4.73 -4.27 11.51
N PHE A 271 4.91 -4.13 12.82
CA PHE A 271 3.84 -3.73 13.72
C PHE A 271 3.34 -2.31 13.42
N GLU A 272 4.24 -1.34 13.26
CA GLU A 272 3.94 0.06 12.96
C GLU A 272 3.16 0.21 11.65
N ILE A 273 3.62 -0.43 10.55
CA ILE A 273 2.88 -0.37 9.29
C ILE A 273 1.51 -1.04 9.43
N PHE A 274 1.42 -2.14 10.18
CA PHE A 274 0.15 -2.84 10.35
C PHE A 274 -0.85 -2.01 11.15
N GLN A 275 -0.41 -1.40 12.26
CA GLN A 275 -1.22 -0.44 13.03
C GLN A 275 -1.68 0.72 12.16
N ARG A 276 -0.82 1.26 11.30
CA ARG A 276 -1.19 2.33 10.37
C ARG A 276 -2.29 1.87 9.40
N LEU A 277 -2.15 0.67 8.84
CA LEU A 277 -3.12 0.10 7.90
C LEU A 277 -4.46 -0.29 8.55
N THR A 278 -4.51 -0.51 9.87
CA THR A 278 -5.75 -0.77 10.64
C THR A 278 -6.39 0.49 11.22
N THR A 279 -5.65 1.61 11.28
CA THR A 279 -6.13 2.87 11.87
C THR A 279 -6.85 3.75 10.87
N TYR A 280 -6.31 3.90 9.65
CA TYR A 280 -6.81 4.88 8.68
C TYR A 280 -7.41 4.23 7.45
N PRO A 281 -8.38 4.89 6.79
CA PRO A 281 -8.73 4.53 5.43
C PRO A 281 -7.50 4.70 4.54
N TRP A 282 -7.30 3.74 3.62
CA TRP A 282 -6.21 3.83 2.66
C TRP A 282 -6.50 4.96 1.67
N VAL A 283 -5.50 5.77 1.35
CA VAL A 283 -5.64 6.83 0.35
C VAL A 283 -5.69 6.18 -1.03
N LEU A 284 -6.90 6.14 -1.61
CA LEU A 284 -7.15 5.51 -2.92
C LEU A 284 -7.10 6.50 -4.08
N GLU A 285 -7.39 7.76 -3.80
CA GLU A 285 -7.48 8.86 -4.75
C GLU A 285 -6.97 10.12 -4.04
N LEU A 286 -6.39 11.05 -4.80
CA LEU A 286 -5.76 12.27 -4.28
C LEU A 286 -6.71 13.49 -4.36
N GLY A 287 -7.87 13.35 -5.01
CA GLY A 287 -8.83 14.44 -5.18
C GLY A 287 -8.27 15.62 -5.97
N LEU A 288 -7.40 15.33 -6.95
CA LEU A 288 -6.72 16.33 -7.80
C LEU A 288 -7.71 17.07 -8.70
N ASP A 289 -8.78 16.39 -9.12
CA ASP A 289 -9.92 16.98 -9.84
C ASP A 289 -10.83 17.84 -8.94
N GLY A 290 -10.57 17.87 -7.64
CA GLY A 290 -11.41 18.55 -6.65
C GLY A 290 -12.67 17.78 -6.26
N SER A 291 -12.81 16.51 -6.68
CA SER A 291 -13.89 15.64 -6.22
C SER A 291 -13.73 15.27 -4.74
N LYS A 292 -14.86 15.03 -4.07
CA LYS A 292 -14.87 14.45 -2.72
C LYS A 292 -14.69 12.95 -2.85
N VAL A 293 -13.59 12.44 -2.32
CA VAL A 293 -13.36 11.01 -2.26
C VAL A 293 -13.89 10.50 -0.93
N GLU A 294 -15.05 9.85 -0.99
CA GLU A 294 -15.58 9.11 0.17
C GLU A 294 -14.84 7.78 0.30
N HIS A 295 -13.86 7.72 1.20
CA HIS A 295 -13.22 6.46 1.54
C HIS A 295 -14.08 5.70 2.56
N LYS A 296 -14.66 4.58 2.14
CA LYS A 296 -15.29 3.65 3.07
C LYS A 296 -14.24 3.10 4.03
N ILE A 297 -14.37 3.44 5.30
CA ILE A 297 -13.55 2.90 6.38
C ILE A 297 -13.88 1.42 6.52
N ARG A 298 -12.87 0.56 6.37
CA ARG A 298 -12.99 -0.82 6.81
C ARG A 298 -12.68 -0.85 8.31
N LYS A 299 -13.72 -0.91 9.14
CA LYS A 299 -13.57 -1.13 10.60
C LYS A 299 -12.89 -2.48 10.80
N LYS A 300 -11.60 -2.49 11.11
CA LYS A 300 -10.88 -3.71 11.47
C LYS A 300 -9.79 -3.44 12.48
N CYS A 301 -10.21 -3.16 13.70
CA CYS A 301 -9.39 -3.37 14.88
C CYS A 301 -10.21 -4.17 15.90
N GLU A 302 -10.20 -5.48 15.74
CA GLU A 302 -10.71 -6.41 16.75
C GLU A 302 -9.48 -6.99 17.46
N GLY A 303 -9.23 -6.56 18.71
CA GLY A 303 -8.30 -7.21 19.63
C GLY A 303 -7.25 -6.31 20.31
N ASP A 304 -6.64 -6.88 21.35
CA ASP A 304 -5.64 -6.24 22.24
C ASP A 304 -4.23 -6.09 21.64
N LEU A 305 -4.01 -6.48 20.37
CA LEU A 305 -2.66 -6.49 19.79
C LEU A 305 -2.06 -5.10 19.62
N HIS A 306 -2.87 -4.06 19.45
CA HIS A 306 -2.37 -2.69 19.27
C HIS A 306 -2.06 -1.98 20.61
N ARG A 307 -1.70 -2.74 21.65
CA ARG A 307 -1.48 -2.21 22.99
C ARG A 307 -0.12 -1.52 23.11
N HIS A 308 -0.09 -0.23 22.76
CA HIS A 308 0.89 0.73 23.29
C HIS A 308 0.25 1.54 24.39
N ARG A 309 0.94 1.70 25.53
CA ARG A 309 0.44 2.55 26.61
C ARG A 309 0.79 4.00 26.28
N LEU A 310 -0.21 4.85 26.07
CA LEU A 310 0.00 6.29 25.96
C LEU A 310 0.74 6.90 27.18
N ARG A 311 0.65 6.24 28.34
CA ARG A 311 1.41 6.60 29.54
C ARG A 311 2.92 6.46 29.38
N GLU A 312 3.38 5.67 28.41
CA GLU A 312 4.79 5.48 28.08
C GLU A 312 5.29 6.46 27.01
N MET A 313 4.39 7.32 26.48
CA MET A 313 4.79 8.37 25.55
C MET A 313 5.82 9.29 26.24
N PRO A 314 7.03 9.43 25.67
CA PRO A 314 8.07 10.26 26.26
C PRO A 314 7.65 11.72 26.25
N GLN A 315 8.21 12.50 27.18
CA GLN A 315 7.95 13.94 27.24
C GLN A 315 8.50 14.70 26.03
N PHE A 316 9.54 14.16 25.38
CA PHE A 316 10.18 14.71 24.19
C PHE A 316 10.57 13.59 23.25
N PHE A 317 10.46 13.83 21.93
CA PHE A 317 10.90 12.88 20.92
C PHE A 317 12.34 13.15 20.49
N VAL A 318 13.09 12.08 20.27
CA VAL A 318 14.50 12.11 19.85
C VAL A 318 14.62 12.55 18.39
N ASP A 319 13.73 12.07 17.53
CA ASP A 319 13.73 12.33 16.09
C ASP A 319 12.32 12.27 15.47
N LEU A 320 12.22 12.67 14.20
CA LEU A 320 10.94 12.65 13.47
C LEU A 320 10.36 11.24 13.29
N PRO A 321 11.14 10.17 13.05
CA PRO A 321 10.63 8.80 13.07
C PRO A 321 9.95 8.41 14.38
N GLN A 322 10.55 8.71 15.54
CA GLN A 322 9.93 8.45 16.84
C GLN A 322 8.66 9.27 17.03
N ALA A 323 8.65 10.53 16.59
CA ALA A 323 7.44 11.37 16.63
C ALA A 323 6.30 10.77 15.78
N LEU A 324 6.61 10.26 14.57
CA LEU A 324 5.62 9.57 13.72
C LEU A 324 5.12 8.27 14.35
N MET A 325 6.00 7.47 14.95
CA MET A 325 5.59 6.24 15.64
C MET A 325 4.56 6.56 16.74
N TRP A 326 4.84 7.54 17.61
CA TRP A 326 3.89 7.98 18.64
C TRP A 326 2.67 8.70 18.07
N TRP A 327 2.76 9.29 16.88
CA TRP A 327 1.61 9.84 16.17
C TRP A 327 0.64 8.74 15.77
N ASP A 328 1.15 7.66 15.17
CA ASP A 328 0.34 6.51 14.78
C ASP A 328 -0.33 5.85 16.00
N VAL A 329 0.37 5.78 17.14
CA VAL A 329 -0.22 5.29 18.42
C VAL A 329 -1.32 6.22 18.92
N THR A 330 -1.06 7.54 18.92
CA THR A 330 -2.03 8.55 19.36
C THR A 330 -3.31 8.47 18.53
N GLN A 331 -3.17 8.40 17.21
CA GLN A 331 -4.29 8.34 16.29
C GLN A 331 -5.05 7.03 16.38
N HIS A 332 -4.35 5.90 16.54
CA HIS A 332 -4.99 4.61 16.79
C HIS A 332 -5.88 4.67 18.04
N HIS A 333 -5.36 5.24 19.13
CA HIS A 333 -6.12 5.42 20.37
C HIS A 333 -7.32 6.34 20.19
N LEU A 334 -7.15 7.51 19.56
CA LEU A 334 -8.24 8.45 19.31
C LEU A 334 -9.34 7.83 18.42
N PHE A 335 -8.96 7.04 17.42
CA PHE A 335 -9.89 6.42 16.48
C PHE A 335 -10.70 5.27 17.12
N HIS A 336 -10.04 4.39 17.88
CA HIS A 336 -10.64 3.13 18.37
C HIS A 336 -11.10 3.16 19.84
N HIS A 337 -10.57 4.04 20.68
CA HIS A 337 -10.90 4.07 22.12
C HIS A 337 -11.79 5.26 22.55
N HIS A 338 -11.98 6.27 21.70
CA HIS A 338 -12.83 7.43 21.98
C HIS A 338 -13.96 7.61 20.95
N ASP A 339 -14.48 6.49 20.42
CA ASP A 339 -15.66 6.37 19.56
C ASP A 339 -15.73 7.36 18.40
N PHE A 340 -14.64 7.65 17.69
CA PHE A 340 -14.66 8.62 16.57
C PHE A 340 -15.66 8.32 15.44
N MET A 341 -16.23 7.11 15.41
CA MET A 341 -17.10 6.62 14.35
C MET A 341 -18.42 5.98 14.81
N ASP A 342 -18.73 5.95 16.12
CA ASP A 342 -20.02 5.45 16.58
C ASP A 342 -21.05 6.59 16.59
N SER A 343 -21.61 6.83 15.41
CA SER A 343 -22.83 7.60 15.19
C SER A 343 -24.09 6.72 15.22
N CYS A 344 -24.04 5.54 15.84
CA CYS A 344 -25.17 4.62 15.92
C CYS A 344 -25.61 4.44 17.36
N GLU A 345 -26.70 5.13 17.68
CA GLU A 345 -27.70 4.74 18.69
C GLU A 345 -27.19 4.46 20.10
N GLU A 346 -27.23 5.47 20.98
CA GLU A 346 -27.73 5.27 22.35
C GLU A 346 -28.20 6.61 22.95
N THR A 347 -29.50 6.88 22.76
CA THR A 347 -30.23 7.92 23.48
C THR A 347 -30.42 7.50 24.94
N GLY A 348 -29.45 7.83 25.78
CA GLY A 348 -29.56 7.82 27.24
C GLY A 348 -29.48 9.25 27.81
N PRO A 349 -30.21 9.61 28.90
CA PRO A 349 -30.23 10.97 29.44
C PRO A 349 -28.91 11.44 30.09
N GLU A 350 -27.89 10.60 30.15
CA GLU A 350 -26.59 10.89 30.81
C GLU A 350 -25.47 11.36 29.83
N GLY A 351 -25.75 11.44 28.52
CA GLY A 351 -24.74 11.61 27.46
C GLY A 351 -24.00 12.95 27.37
N ILE A 352 -24.40 13.98 28.11
CA ILE A 352 -23.75 15.31 28.06
C ILE A 352 -22.50 15.36 28.97
N SER A 353 -22.47 14.55 30.03
CA SER A 353 -21.30 14.48 30.93
C SER A 353 -20.16 13.66 30.33
N SER A 354 -20.47 12.56 29.64
CA SER A 354 -19.49 11.63 29.05
C SER A 354 -18.77 12.20 27.82
N THR A 355 -19.46 13.03 27.03
CA THR A 355 -18.90 13.66 25.82
C THR A 355 -17.88 14.75 26.13
N ASN A 356 -18.08 15.51 27.21
CA ASN A 356 -17.12 16.54 27.66
C ASN A 356 -15.87 15.93 28.30
N THR A 357 -16.00 14.81 29.02
CA THR A 357 -14.84 14.07 29.54
C THR A 357 -14.03 13.42 28.41
N ALA A 358 -14.70 12.78 27.44
CA ALA A 358 -14.03 12.19 26.28
C ALA A 358 -13.30 13.22 25.41
N TRP A 359 -13.89 14.41 25.23
CA TRP A 359 -13.23 15.56 24.59
C TRP A 359 -11.93 15.93 25.31
N LYS A 360 -12.01 16.17 26.63
CA LYS A 360 -10.86 16.62 27.43
C LYS A 360 -9.73 15.59 27.42
N GLU A 361 -10.07 14.30 27.50
CA GLU A 361 -9.09 13.22 27.41
C GLU A 361 -8.43 13.15 26.03
N SER A 362 -9.23 13.18 24.96
CA SER A 362 -8.73 13.18 23.58
C SER A 362 -7.82 14.38 23.30
N LEU A 363 -8.23 15.57 23.74
CA LEU A 363 -7.44 16.79 23.64
C LEU A 363 -6.14 16.72 24.45
N ALA A 364 -6.20 16.20 25.68
CA ALA A 364 -5.01 16.07 26.53
C ALA A 364 -3.97 15.12 25.92
N ILE A 365 -4.41 13.99 25.36
CA ILE A 365 -3.53 13.05 24.65
C ILE A 365 -2.89 13.71 23.43
N LEU A 366 -3.70 14.40 22.62
CA LEU A 366 -3.22 15.08 21.42
C LEU A 366 -2.21 16.20 21.76
N GLN A 367 -2.48 16.95 22.84
CA GLN A 367 -1.56 17.98 23.36
C GLN A 367 -0.28 17.38 23.93
N GLN A 368 -0.36 16.24 24.63
CA GLN A 368 0.83 15.54 25.13
C GLN A 368 1.77 15.18 23.98
N TRP A 369 1.24 14.63 22.89
CA TRP A 369 2.04 14.33 21.70
C TRP A 369 2.65 15.61 21.09
N HIS A 370 1.86 16.68 20.92
CA HIS A 370 2.35 17.93 20.33
C HIS A 370 3.45 18.58 21.14
N ASN A 371 3.32 18.58 22.47
CA ASN A 371 4.34 19.10 23.38
C ASN A 371 5.67 18.35 23.23
N GLY A 372 5.64 17.03 23.04
CA GLY A 372 6.84 16.23 22.80
C GLY A 372 7.45 16.41 21.41
N PHE A 373 6.63 16.75 20.42
CA PHE A 373 7.05 17.03 19.05
C PHE A 373 7.59 18.46 18.85
N LEU A 374 7.08 19.44 19.60
CA LEU A 374 7.38 20.85 19.40
C LEU A 374 8.88 21.20 19.34
N PRO A 375 9.78 20.62 20.16
CA PRO A 375 11.22 20.88 20.04
C PRO A 375 11.82 20.45 18.70
N LEU A 376 11.33 19.34 18.12
CA LEU A 376 11.79 18.87 16.81
C LEU A 376 11.33 19.81 15.70
N LEU A 377 10.08 20.30 15.75
CA LEU A 377 9.56 21.29 14.81
C LEU A 377 10.37 22.59 14.86
N GLN A 378 10.66 23.09 16.06
CA GLN A 378 11.46 24.30 16.25
C GLN A 378 12.88 24.13 15.71
N THR A 379 13.52 23.00 16.01
CA THR A 379 14.86 22.68 15.53
C THR A 379 14.90 22.59 14.00
N ALA A 380 13.91 21.92 13.40
CA ALA A 380 13.82 21.79 11.94
C ALA A 380 13.60 23.15 11.27
N ARG A 381 12.78 24.03 11.88
CA ARG A 381 12.55 25.41 11.40
C ARG A 381 13.82 26.26 11.48
N GLN A 382 14.54 26.21 12.59
CA GLN A 382 15.77 26.98 12.77
C GLN A 382 16.88 26.58 11.79
N ARG A 383 16.93 25.30 11.42
CA ARG A 383 17.92 24.75 10.50
C ARG A 383 17.47 24.79 9.04
N GLN A 384 16.31 25.36 8.72
CA GLN A 384 15.74 25.32 7.38
C GLN A 384 16.67 25.93 6.32
N ASP A 385 17.43 26.97 6.67
CA ASP A 385 18.36 27.62 5.75
C ASP A 385 19.63 26.79 5.51
N ASP A 386 20.06 25.99 6.49
CA ASP A 386 21.26 25.14 6.42
C ASP A 386 20.98 23.74 5.83
N ASP A 387 19.90 23.10 6.29
CA ASP A 387 19.40 21.82 5.80
C ASP A 387 17.87 21.89 5.70
N PRO A 388 17.31 22.19 4.51
CA PRO A 388 15.88 22.35 4.35
C PRO A 388 15.09 21.04 4.42
N ARG A 389 15.75 19.86 4.36
CA ARG A 389 15.06 18.56 4.19
C ARG A 389 14.20 18.13 5.39
N PRO A 390 14.61 18.32 6.66
CA PRO A 390 13.80 17.90 7.80
C PRO A 390 12.55 18.76 8.00
N TYR A 391 12.57 20.02 7.54
CA TYR A 391 11.49 20.96 7.82
C TYR A 391 10.15 20.57 7.18
N PRO A 392 10.06 20.18 5.90
CA PRO A 392 8.81 19.69 5.33
C PRO A 392 8.27 18.44 6.03
N SER A 393 9.12 17.50 6.46
CA SER A 393 8.68 16.33 7.24
C SER A 393 8.08 16.74 8.58
N ALA A 394 8.66 17.75 9.25
CA ALA A 394 8.08 18.32 10.46
C ALA A 394 6.75 19.06 10.16
N CYS A 395 6.66 19.80 9.05
CA CYS A 395 5.42 20.43 8.62
C CYS A 395 4.30 19.41 8.34
N VAL A 396 4.63 18.24 7.78
CA VAL A 396 3.66 17.14 7.59
C VAL A 396 3.05 16.72 8.93
N LEU A 397 3.90 16.45 9.93
CA LEU A 397 3.45 16.06 11.26
C LEU A 397 2.63 17.16 11.95
N GLU A 398 3.05 18.43 11.82
CA GLU A 398 2.29 19.57 12.34
C GLU A 398 0.93 19.73 11.64
N ALA A 399 0.87 19.55 10.31
CA ALA A 399 -0.37 19.60 9.56
C ALA A 399 -1.34 18.48 10.01
N LEU A 400 -0.84 17.25 10.17
CA LEU A 400 -1.64 16.12 10.67
C LEU A 400 -2.21 16.39 12.08
N TYR A 401 -1.42 17.02 12.96
CA TYR A 401 -1.88 17.49 14.27
C TYR A 401 -3.01 18.52 14.16
N VAL A 402 -2.80 19.59 13.39
CA VAL A 402 -3.79 20.67 13.23
C VAL A 402 -5.09 20.16 12.62
N GLU A 403 -5.02 19.27 11.64
CA GLU A 403 -6.18 18.64 11.03
C GLU A 403 -6.95 17.76 12.01
N THR A 404 -6.23 16.95 12.80
CA THR A 404 -6.86 16.14 13.85
C THR A 404 -7.55 17.03 14.87
N LEU A 405 -6.89 18.10 15.31
CA LEU A 405 -7.44 19.05 16.28
C LEU A 405 -8.71 19.71 15.72
N ALA A 406 -8.72 20.10 14.44
CA ALA A 406 -9.90 20.63 13.77
C ALA A 406 -11.05 19.61 13.69
N GLY A 407 -10.74 18.35 13.34
CA GLY A 407 -11.73 17.27 13.30
C GLY A 407 -12.33 16.96 14.68
N LEU A 408 -11.48 16.99 15.71
CA LEU A 408 -11.89 16.91 17.11
C LEU A 408 -12.86 18.06 17.45
N HIS A 409 -12.50 19.32 17.16
CA HIS A 409 -13.36 20.48 17.45
C HIS A 409 -14.72 20.39 16.76
N LEU A 410 -14.75 20.03 15.47
CA LEU A 410 -15.99 19.85 14.71
C LEU A 410 -16.93 18.83 15.35
N ARG A 411 -16.37 17.75 15.91
CA ARG A 411 -17.13 16.67 16.52
C ARG A 411 -17.77 17.08 17.85
N HIS A 412 -17.01 17.71 18.73
CA HIS A 412 -17.46 18.02 20.09
C HIS A 412 -18.08 19.42 20.23
N HIS A 413 -17.79 20.31 19.28
CA HIS A 413 -18.25 21.70 19.25
C HIS A 413 -18.67 22.10 17.83
N PRO A 414 -19.73 21.51 17.26
CA PRO A 414 -20.14 21.71 15.87
C PRO A 414 -20.50 23.17 15.55
N ASP A 415 -20.89 23.96 16.55
CA ASP A 415 -21.24 25.39 16.40
C ASP A 415 -20.01 26.32 16.37
N THR A 416 -18.79 25.75 16.40
CA THR A 416 -17.55 26.55 16.41
C THR A 416 -17.27 27.14 15.04
N ASN A 417 -17.30 28.48 14.94
CA ASN A 417 -17.02 29.20 13.70
C ASN A 417 -15.52 29.40 13.38
N VAL A 418 -14.63 29.01 14.30
CA VAL A 418 -13.17 29.17 14.15
C VAL A 418 -12.49 27.83 14.43
N LEU A 419 -12.05 27.17 13.37
CA LEU A 419 -11.27 25.94 13.45
C LEU A 419 -9.78 26.23 13.26
N PRO A 420 -8.90 25.48 13.95
CA PRO A 420 -7.49 25.42 13.58
C PRO A 420 -7.34 25.11 12.09
N ASN A 421 -6.41 25.78 11.42
CA ASN A 421 -6.23 25.65 9.98
C ASN A 421 -4.75 25.50 9.64
N ALA A 422 -4.43 24.45 8.87
CA ALA A 422 -3.07 24.14 8.42
C ALA A 422 -2.62 24.98 7.20
N ARG A 423 -3.43 25.93 6.71
CA ARG A 423 -3.13 26.77 5.53
C ARG A 423 -1.73 27.38 5.55
N SER A 424 -1.31 27.98 6.66
CA SER A 424 0.03 28.60 6.76
C SER A 424 1.15 27.56 6.64
N ILE A 425 0.96 26.37 7.22
CA ILE A 425 1.90 25.25 7.15
C ILE A 425 2.06 24.80 5.69
N TYR A 426 0.97 24.74 4.92
CA TYR A 426 1.04 24.40 3.50
C TYR A 426 1.83 25.41 2.68
N PHE A 427 1.68 26.71 2.94
CA PHE A 427 2.51 27.72 2.30
C PHE A 427 3.98 27.62 2.70
N ASP A 428 4.29 27.30 3.96
CA ASP A 428 5.66 27.06 4.41
C ASP A 428 6.29 25.86 3.68
N MET A 429 5.53 24.77 3.48
CA MET A 429 5.99 23.62 2.69
C MET A 429 6.28 24.00 1.24
N ILE A 430 5.38 24.74 0.58
CA ILE A 430 5.56 25.21 -0.80
C ILE A 430 6.78 26.14 -0.91
N LYS A 431 6.93 27.08 0.03
CA LYS A 431 8.08 27.99 0.06
C LYS A 431 9.40 27.22 0.20
N THR A 432 9.44 26.25 1.12
CA THR A 432 10.63 25.41 1.33
C THR A 432 10.94 24.58 0.08
N ALA A 433 9.93 23.95 -0.51
CA ALA A 433 10.05 23.19 -1.74
C ALA A 433 10.60 24.04 -2.90
N ARG A 434 10.17 25.32 -3.01
CA ARG A 434 10.72 26.27 -3.98
C ARG A 434 12.18 26.59 -3.73
N THR A 435 12.58 26.86 -2.49
CA THR A 435 14.01 27.07 -2.14
C THR A 435 14.86 25.85 -2.51
N MET A 436 14.37 24.64 -2.21
CA MET A 436 15.06 23.40 -2.54
C MET A 436 15.16 23.18 -4.06
N GLN A 437 14.13 23.54 -4.82
CA GLN A 437 14.13 23.50 -6.28
C GLN A 437 15.16 24.45 -6.86
N GLN A 438 15.28 25.67 -6.32
CA GLN A 438 16.24 26.66 -6.80
C GLN A 438 17.70 26.27 -6.53
N GLN A 439 17.94 25.53 -5.44
CA GLN A 439 19.25 25.00 -5.07
C GLN A 439 19.54 23.63 -5.71
N TRP A 440 18.59 23.09 -6.47
CA TRP A 440 18.68 21.73 -7.02
C TRP A 440 19.79 21.63 -8.08
N ASN A 441 20.67 20.64 -7.93
CA ASN A 441 21.67 20.30 -8.93
C ASN A 441 21.19 19.11 -9.78
N PRO A 442 21.10 19.23 -11.12
CA PRO A 442 20.75 18.11 -12.01
C PRO A 442 21.62 16.86 -11.83
N ALA A 443 22.86 17.01 -11.37
CA ALA A 443 23.77 15.89 -11.06
C ALA A 443 23.24 14.96 -9.95
N ASN A 444 22.32 15.43 -9.10
CA ASN A 444 21.73 14.63 -8.02
C ASN A 444 20.64 13.65 -8.50
N GLY A 445 20.26 13.72 -9.79
CA GLY A 445 19.32 12.81 -10.42
C GLY A 445 17.83 13.08 -10.11
N PHE A 446 16.97 12.97 -11.11
CA PHE A 446 15.54 13.34 -11.01
C PHE A 446 14.72 12.54 -9.98
N LEU A 447 15.17 11.34 -9.59
CA LEU A 447 14.49 10.58 -8.52
C LEU A 447 14.54 11.31 -7.18
N SER A 448 15.67 11.92 -6.87
CA SER A 448 15.80 12.67 -5.62
C SER A 448 15.01 14.00 -5.70
N LEU A 449 14.81 14.58 -6.88
CA LEU A 449 13.88 15.70 -7.10
C LEU A 449 12.42 15.30 -6.80
N ASP A 450 11.96 14.18 -7.38
CA ASP A 450 10.61 13.66 -7.16
C ASP A 450 10.37 13.37 -5.67
N ASN A 451 11.31 12.69 -5.02
CA ASN A 451 11.19 12.31 -3.63
C ASN A 451 11.27 13.48 -2.66
N THR A 452 12.14 14.45 -2.93
CA THR A 452 12.46 15.53 -2.00
C THR A 452 11.57 16.75 -2.19
N ILE A 453 11.06 16.99 -3.39
CA ILE A 453 10.31 18.22 -3.69
C ILE A 453 8.88 17.89 -4.10
N VAL A 454 8.69 16.96 -5.06
CA VAL A 454 7.35 16.73 -5.64
C VAL A 454 6.43 15.95 -4.68
N ARG A 455 6.93 14.91 -3.99
CA ARG A 455 6.11 14.10 -3.06
C ARG A 455 5.51 14.90 -1.88
N PRO A 456 6.21 15.83 -1.22
CA PRO A 456 5.59 16.74 -0.25
C PRO A 456 4.47 17.61 -0.83
N LEU A 457 4.60 18.07 -2.07
CA LEU A 457 3.54 18.84 -2.73
C LEU A 457 2.30 17.98 -2.99
N ILE A 458 2.48 16.68 -3.27
CA ILE A 458 1.36 15.74 -3.36
C ILE A 458 0.62 15.64 -2.02
N PHE A 459 1.33 15.63 -0.89
CA PHE A 459 0.68 15.68 0.43
C PHE A 459 -0.14 16.97 0.59
N VAL A 460 0.40 18.13 0.19
CA VAL A 460 -0.36 19.40 0.22
C VAL A 460 -1.62 19.31 -0.66
N LEU A 461 -1.52 18.74 -1.86
CA LEU A 461 -2.66 18.59 -2.77
C LEU A 461 -3.73 17.62 -2.22
N LEU A 462 -3.30 16.54 -1.57
CA LEU A 462 -4.16 15.57 -0.90
C LEU A 462 -4.96 16.25 0.22
N LYS A 463 -4.30 17.09 1.03
CA LYS A 463 -4.85 17.65 2.26
C LYS A 463 -5.57 18.97 2.08
N CYS A 464 -5.10 19.83 1.18
CA CYS A 464 -5.60 21.18 1.03
C CYS A 464 -6.45 21.34 -0.23
N ARG A 465 -7.69 21.77 -0.05
CA ARG A 465 -8.61 22.15 -1.14
C ARG A 465 -8.62 23.66 -1.44
N ASP A 466 -7.87 24.47 -0.70
CA ASP A 466 -7.83 25.92 -0.90
C ASP A 466 -7.30 26.27 -2.29
N ALA A 467 -8.03 27.11 -3.02
CA ALA A 467 -7.70 27.45 -4.41
C ALA A 467 -6.34 28.14 -4.53
N ALA A 468 -6.01 29.05 -3.60
CA ALA A 468 -4.74 29.77 -3.65
C ALA A 468 -3.54 28.87 -3.29
N VAL A 469 -3.72 27.94 -2.34
CA VAL A 469 -2.68 26.93 -2.03
C VAL A 469 -2.46 26.01 -3.23
N ARG A 470 -3.54 25.50 -3.86
CA ARG A 470 -3.45 24.63 -5.03
C ARG A 470 -2.81 25.33 -6.23
N GLN A 471 -3.17 26.59 -6.47
CA GLN A 471 -2.53 27.42 -7.50
C GLN A 471 -1.03 27.60 -7.23
N ALA A 472 -0.63 27.87 -5.98
CA ALA A 472 0.79 28.01 -5.63
C ALA A 472 1.57 26.69 -5.81
N VAL A 473 0.94 25.54 -5.58
CA VAL A 473 1.54 24.23 -5.93
C VAL A 473 1.67 24.09 -7.44
N GLU A 474 0.62 24.40 -8.22
CA GLU A 474 0.62 24.31 -9.68
C GLU A 474 1.76 25.14 -10.29
N GLU A 475 1.90 26.40 -9.86
CA GLU A 475 2.98 27.31 -10.27
C GLU A 475 4.37 26.69 -10.03
N LEU A 476 4.60 26.14 -8.84
CA LEU A 476 5.88 25.49 -8.52
C LEU A 476 6.11 24.20 -9.32
N VAL A 477 5.07 23.38 -9.54
CA VAL A 477 5.20 22.15 -10.32
C VAL A 477 5.49 22.47 -11.80
N LEU A 478 4.95 23.56 -12.34
CA LEU A 478 5.30 24.07 -13.67
C LEU A 478 6.77 24.44 -13.77
N GLU A 479 7.36 25.07 -12.74
CA GLU A 479 8.79 25.40 -12.68
C GLU A 479 9.69 24.15 -12.63
N ILE A 480 9.21 23.03 -12.06
CA ILE A 480 9.95 21.76 -11.93
C ILE A 480 9.91 20.91 -13.22
N ASN A 481 8.90 21.12 -14.06
CA ASN A 481 8.44 20.23 -15.14
C ASN A 481 9.53 19.65 -16.07
N GLU A 482 10.61 20.38 -16.35
CA GLU A 482 11.59 20.01 -17.39
C GLU A 482 12.33 18.69 -17.14
N GLY A 483 12.39 18.19 -15.89
CA GLY A 483 13.14 16.97 -15.53
C GLY A 483 12.37 15.89 -14.77
N SER A 484 11.23 16.23 -14.17
CA SER A 484 10.49 15.34 -13.27
C SER A 484 9.35 14.62 -13.97
N GLN A 485 9.35 13.28 -13.91
CA GLN A 485 8.24 12.48 -14.44
C GLN A 485 6.99 12.64 -13.58
N LEU A 486 7.16 12.76 -12.26
CA LEU A 486 6.06 12.92 -11.33
C LEU A 486 5.39 14.30 -11.44
N ALA A 487 6.16 15.37 -11.60
CA ALA A 487 5.64 16.72 -11.81
C ALA A 487 4.78 16.79 -13.08
N ARG A 488 5.25 16.22 -14.19
CA ARG A 488 4.50 16.10 -15.45
C ARG A 488 3.16 15.40 -15.25
N LEU A 489 3.19 14.26 -14.55
CA LEU A 489 1.99 13.49 -14.24
C LEU A 489 0.99 14.30 -13.41
N LEU A 490 1.47 15.04 -12.40
CA LEU A 490 0.62 15.89 -11.58
C LEU A 490 -0.03 17.01 -12.39
N LEU A 491 0.71 17.71 -13.25
CA LEU A 491 0.15 18.77 -14.10
C LEU A 491 -0.94 18.23 -15.02
N VAL A 492 -0.71 17.06 -15.63
CA VAL A 492 -1.74 16.40 -16.43
C VAL A 492 -2.99 16.14 -15.58
N MET A 493 -2.85 15.52 -14.41
CA MET A 493 -3.99 15.22 -13.53
C MET A 493 -4.71 16.48 -13.02
N MET A 494 -3.99 17.55 -12.70
CA MET A 494 -4.56 18.83 -12.22
C MET A 494 -5.27 19.61 -13.33
N SER A 495 -4.79 19.51 -14.58
CA SER A 495 -5.38 20.19 -15.75
C SER A 495 -6.61 19.51 -16.34
N MET A 496 -6.94 18.29 -15.89
CA MET A 496 -8.09 17.55 -16.40
C MET A 496 -9.42 18.16 -15.93
N ASP A 497 -10.38 18.26 -16.84
CA ASP A 497 -11.73 18.71 -16.50
C ASP A 497 -12.37 17.79 -15.46
N ARG A 498 -13.10 18.37 -14.50
CA ARG A 498 -13.74 17.66 -13.38
C ARG A 498 -14.74 16.60 -13.82
N ASN A 499 -15.30 16.75 -15.03
CA ASN A 499 -16.27 15.80 -15.59
C ASN A 499 -15.60 14.71 -16.44
N SER A 500 -14.29 14.81 -16.69
CA SER A 500 -13.56 13.86 -17.53
C SER A 500 -13.08 12.66 -16.71
N LYS A 501 -13.40 11.45 -17.16
CA LYS A 501 -12.90 10.23 -16.52
C LYS A 501 -11.39 10.13 -16.70
N LEU A 502 -10.66 10.07 -15.58
CA LEU A 502 -9.21 9.85 -15.59
C LEU A 502 -8.87 8.53 -16.33
N PRO A 503 -7.94 8.52 -17.30
CA PRO A 503 -7.47 7.30 -17.94
C PRO A 503 -7.03 6.26 -16.91
N GLN A 504 -7.24 4.97 -17.20
CA GLN A 504 -6.95 3.89 -16.24
C GLN A 504 -5.49 3.90 -15.73
N LYS A 505 -4.52 4.22 -16.60
CA LYS A 505 -3.11 4.35 -16.19
C LYS A 505 -2.90 5.48 -15.19
N LEU A 506 -3.49 6.65 -15.42
CA LEU A 506 -3.41 7.77 -14.49
C LEU A 506 -4.11 7.45 -13.16
N ARG A 507 -5.23 6.70 -13.18
CA ARG A 507 -5.85 6.18 -11.93
C ARG A 507 -4.93 5.25 -11.16
N ASN A 508 -4.14 4.42 -11.87
CA ASN A 508 -3.18 3.53 -11.24
C ASN A 508 -2.00 4.31 -10.65
N VAL A 509 -1.52 5.35 -11.33
CA VAL A 509 -0.52 6.29 -10.81
C VAL A 509 -1.04 6.97 -9.54
N GLU A 510 -2.22 7.58 -9.60
CA GLU A 510 -2.85 8.27 -8.47
C GLU A 510 -2.98 7.33 -7.26
N ARG A 511 -3.48 6.11 -7.48
CA ARG A 511 -3.60 5.10 -6.43
C ARG A 511 -2.25 4.66 -5.86
N ALA A 512 -1.23 4.52 -6.70
CA ALA A 512 0.13 4.19 -6.25
C ALA A 512 0.72 5.31 -5.38
N LEU A 513 0.47 6.58 -5.73
CA LEU A 513 0.87 7.73 -4.92
C LEU A 513 0.11 7.81 -3.60
N GLY A 514 -1.20 7.57 -3.61
CA GLY A 514 -2.00 7.49 -2.39
C GLY A 514 -1.55 6.34 -1.47
N TRP A 515 -1.27 5.17 -2.03
CA TRP A 515 -0.72 4.04 -1.28
C TRP A 515 0.65 4.38 -0.67
N TYR A 516 1.53 5.04 -1.44
CA TYR A 516 2.80 5.52 -0.93
C TYR A 516 2.64 6.45 0.27
N LEU A 517 1.75 7.45 0.18
CA LEU A 517 1.45 8.37 1.29
C LEU A 517 0.89 7.64 2.51
N THR A 518 -0.04 6.71 2.29
CA THR A 518 -0.57 5.82 3.34
C THR A 518 0.57 5.08 4.03
N SER A 519 1.49 4.50 3.27
CA SER A 519 2.60 3.71 3.82
C SER A 519 3.62 4.55 4.61
N CYS A 520 3.72 5.85 4.33
CA CYS A 520 4.64 6.79 5.00
C CYS A 520 4.00 7.50 6.21
N GLY A 521 2.75 7.23 6.56
CA GLY A 521 2.06 7.95 7.66
C GLY A 521 1.39 9.26 7.23
N CYS A 522 1.43 9.59 5.94
CA CYS A 522 0.77 10.75 5.34
C CYS A 522 -0.68 10.44 4.96
N ASN A 523 -1.43 9.79 5.85
CA ASN A 523 -2.81 9.36 5.63
C ASN A 523 -3.80 10.55 5.72
N SER A 524 -5.07 10.30 5.41
CA SER A 524 -6.14 11.32 5.47
C SER A 524 -6.45 11.82 6.89
N GLY A 525 -5.89 11.21 7.94
CA GLY A 525 -6.18 11.52 9.35
C GLY A 525 -7.52 10.96 9.80
N LEU A 526 -7.94 11.35 11.01
CA LEU A 526 -9.33 11.24 11.46
C LEU A 526 -10.19 12.03 10.48
N SER A 527 -10.77 11.31 9.52
CA SER A 527 -11.52 11.84 8.39
C SER A 527 -12.41 13.00 8.82
N SER A 528 -12.11 14.22 8.36
CA SER A 528 -13.17 15.22 8.22
C SER A 528 -14.12 14.64 7.17
N ALA A 529 -15.24 14.07 7.59
CA ALA A 529 -16.42 14.04 6.75
C ALA A 529 -16.77 15.51 6.44
N LEU A 530 -16.09 16.06 5.42
CA LEU A 530 -16.37 17.33 4.77
C LEU A 530 -16.64 17.07 3.30
#